data_AF-A0A958VIY2-F1
#
_entry.id   AF-A0A958VIY2-F1
#
_cell.length_a   1.000
_cell.length_b   1.000
_cell.length_c   1.000
_cell.angle_alpha   90.00
_cell.angle_beta   90.00
_cell.angle_gamma   90.00
#
_symmetry.space_group_name_H-M   'P 1'
#
loop_
_entity.id
_entity.type
_entity.pdbx_description
1 polymer ?
#
loop_
_entity_poly.entity_id
_entity_poly.type
_entity_poly.pdbx_seq_one_letter_code
_entity_poly.pdbx_strand_id
1 'polypeptide(L)' 'MNKKESRKVFTKEFKEEIVFLVTDKGRKPSELAREFSINRNTIDRWVREFKAAGEEAFPG' A
#
# COMPACT_ATOMS: atom_id res chain seq x y z
N MET A 1 -8.79 22.06 4.66
CA MET A 1 -7.56 21.83 5.45
C MET A 1 -6.80 20.66 4.84
N ASN A 2 -5.85 20.90 3.93
CA ASN A 2 -5.01 19.84 3.38
C ASN A 2 -3.82 19.64 4.32
N LYS A 3 -3.99 18.82 5.35
CA LYS A 3 -2.89 18.40 6.22
C LYS A 3 -1.92 17.62 5.32
N LYS A 4 -0.83 18.26 4.89
CA LYS A 4 0.32 17.56 4.31
C LYS A 4 0.87 16.68 5.42
N GLU A 5 0.30 15.48 5.56
CA GLU A 5 0.91 14.45 6.38
C GLU A 5 2.30 14.24 5.79
N SER A 6 3.31 14.52 6.61
CA SER A 6 4.69 14.12 6.40
C SER A 6 4.70 12.74 5.77
N ARG A 7 5.32 12.59 4.58
CA ARG A 7 5.36 11.33 3.85
C ARG A 7 5.89 10.25 4.79
N LYS A 8 4.99 9.41 5.33
CA LYS A 8 5.38 8.22 6.07
C LYS A 8 6.22 7.38 5.10
N VAL A 9 7.47 7.15 5.45
CA VAL A 9 8.36 6.28 4.69
C VAL A 9 8.01 4.86 5.11
N PHE A 10 7.50 4.09 4.17
CA PHE A 10 7.25 2.67 4.34
C PHE A 10 8.36 1.93 3.62
N THR A 11 8.89 0.88 4.25
CA THR A 11 9.90 0.03 3.64
C THR A 11 9.32 -0.72 2.45
N LYS A 12 10.19 -1.24 1.58
CA LYS A 12 9.76 -2.00 0.40
C LYS A 12 8.95 -3.22 0.82
N GLU A 13 9.45 -3.98 1.79
CA GLU A 13 8.87 -5.22 2.28
C GLU A 13 7.47 -4.99 2.85
N PHE A 14 7.27 -3.85 3.54
CA PHE A 14 5.97 -3.48 4.07
C PHE A 14 4.95 -3.19 2.95
N LYS A 15 5.37 -2.50 1.89
CA LYS A 15 4.48 -2.24 0.74
C LYS A 15 4.11 -3.53 0.03
N GLU A 16 5.09 -4.42 -0.16
CA GLU A 16 4.90 -5.73 -0.77
C GLU A 16 3.95 -6.60 0.04
N GLU A 17 4.11 -6.66 1.36
CA GLU A 17 3.20 -7.41 2.24
C GLU A 17 1.76 -6.89 2.14
N ILE A 18 1.56 -5.58 2.23
CA ILE A 18 0.23 -4.97 2.14
C ILE A 18 -0.41 -5.25 0.78
N VAL A 19 0.35 -5.15 -0.31
CA VAL A 19 -0.18 -5.46 -1.64
C VAL A 19 -0.46 -6.95 -1.80
N PHE A 20 0.43 -7.83 -1.35
CA PHE A 20 0.24 -9.27 -1.37
C PHE A 20 -1.04 -9.68 -0.64
N LEU A 21 -1.31 -9.08 0.53
CA LEU A 21 -2.57 -9.31 1.25
C LEU A 21 -3.80 -8.92 0.43
N VAL A 22 -3.72 -7.86 -0.38
CA VAL A 22 -4.83 -7.43 -1.25
C VAL A 22 -4.96 -8.31 -2.49
N THR A 23 -3.85 -8.63 -3.17
CA THR A 23 -3.87 -9.30 -4.48
C THR A 23 -3.95 -10.82 -4.35
N ASP A 24 -3.18 -11.42 -3.43
CA ASP A 24 -3.12 -12.87 -3.24
C ASP A 24 -4.15 -13.34 -2.21
N LYS A 25 -4.23 -12.67 -1.06
CA LYS A 25 -5.18 -13.04 0.02
C LYS A 25 -6.58 -12.44 -0.14
N GLY A 26 -6.80 -11.55 -1.12
CA GLY A 26 -8.10 -10.94 -1.38
C GLY A 26 -8.61 -10.02 -0.26
N ARG A 27 -7.73 -9.55 0.64
CA ARG A 27 -8.10 -8.65 1.74
C ARG A 27 -8.50 -7.28 1.21
N LYS A 28 -9.42 -6.59 1.89
CA LYS A 28 -9.87 -5.27 1.44
C LYS A 28 -8.87 -4.19 1.86
N PRO A 29 -8.52 -3.24 0.97
CA PRO A 29 -7.69 -2.09 1.33
C PRO A 29 -8.22 -1.29 2.52
N SER A 30 -9.54 -1.23 2.70
CA SER A 30 -10.18 -0.56 3.84
C SER A 30 -9.94 -1.25 5.18
N GLU A 31 -9.77 -2.58 5.18
CA GLU A 31 -9.47 -3.34 6.40
C GLU A 31 -8.01 -3.12 6.78
N LEU A 32 -7.09 -3.29 5.83
CA LEU A 32 -5.66 -3.06 6.03
C LEU A 32 -5.36 -1.60 6.41
N ALA A 33 -6.11 -0.63 5.87
CA ALA A 33 -5.98 0.78 6.25
C ALA A 33 -6.20 1.01 7.74
N ARG A 34 -7.21 0.33 8.31
CA ARG A 34 -7.55 0.45 9.73
C ARG A 34 -6.58 -0.35 10.60
N GLU A 35 -6.22 -1.56 10.17
CA GLU A 35 -5.34 -2.49 10.87
C GLU A 35 -3.91 -1.94 10.99
N PHE A 36 -3.36 -1.44 9.89
CA PHE A 36 -2.00 -0.91 9.82
C PHE A 36 -1.93 0.62 10.03
N SER A 37 -3.07 1.27 10.30
CA SER A 37 -3.16 2.72 10.48
C SER A 37 -2.53 3.52 9.33
N ILE A 38 -2.81 3.05 8.11
CA ILE A 38 -2.35 3.63 6.84
C ILE A 38 -3.55 4.16 6.05
N ASN A 39 -3.32 5.19 5.24
CA ASN A 39 -4.39 5.75 4.43
C ASN A 39 -4.77 4.75 3.33
N ARG A 40 -6.08 4.50 3.16
CA ARG A 40 -6.59 3.65 2.08
C ARG A 40 -6.06 4.09 0.70
N ASN A 41 -5.98 5.39 0.45
CA ASN A 41 -5.50 5.91 -0.83
C ASN A 41 -4.04 5.51 -1.10
N THR A 42 -3.22 5.36 -0.06
CA THR A 42 -1.84 4.88 -0.17
C THR A 42 -1.81 3.41 -0.59
N ILE A 43 -2.66 2.56 0.02
CA ILE A 43 -2.78 1.16 -0.36
C ILE A 43 -3.29 1.03 -1.80
N ASP A 44 -4.36 1.74 -2.14
CA ASP A 44 -4.95 1.77 -3.49
C ASP A 44 -3.88 2.15 -4.53
N ARG A 45 -2.99 3.09 -4.21
CA ARG A 45 -1.85 3.45 -5.06
C ARG A 45 -0.85 2.29 -5.22
N TRP A 46 -0.40 1.68 -4.11
CA TRP A 46 0.57 0.58 -4.18
C TRP A 46 0.03 -0.62 -4.95
N VAL A 47 -1.24 -0.96 -4.76
CA VAL A 47 -1.90 -2.05 -5.49
C VAL A 47 -1.95 -1.74 -6.98
N ARG A 48 -2.18 -0.48 -7.38
CA ARG A 48 -2.14 -0.06 -8.79
C ARG A 48 -0.72 -0.11 -9.36
N GLU A 49 0.26 0.39 -8.63
CA GLU A 49 1.68 0.35 -9.04
C GLU A 49 2.13 -1.11 -9.22
N PHE A 50 1.80 -2.00 -8.28
CA PHE A 50 2.08 -3.44 -8.38
C PHE A 50 1.32 -4.15 -9.49
N LYS A 51 0.07 -3.79 -9.77
CA LYS A 51 -0.65 -4.34 -10.93
C LYS A 51 -0.05 -3.89 -12.27
N ALA A 52 0.60 -2.74 -12.30
CA ALA A 52 1.21 -2.19 -13.52
C ALA A 52 2.63 -2.70 -13.75
N ALA A 53 3.44 -2.84 -12.70
CA ALA A 53 4.86 -3.18 -12.79
C ALA A 53 5.27 -4.44 -11.99
N GLY A 54 4.33 -5.15 -11.36
CA GLY A 54 4.62 -6.33 -10.55
C GLY A 54 5.57 -6.04 -9.40
N GLU A 55 6.51 -6.96 -9.14
CA GLU A 55 7.55 -6.81 -8.12
C GLU A 55 8.54 -5.65 -8.42
N GLU A 56 8.62 -5.19 -9.67
CA GLU A 56 9.40 -4.01 -10.06
C GLU A 56 8.72 -2.69 -9.63
N ALA A 57 7.46 -2.74 -9.19
CA ALA A 57 6.71 -1.56 -8.72
C ALA A 57 7.30 -0.93 -7.45
N PHE A 58 8.13 -1.68 -6.71
CA PHE A 58 8.80 -1.19 -5.52
C PHE A 58 10.32 -1.24 -5.70
N PRO A 59 10.91 -0.30 -6.45
CA PRO A 59 12.33 -0.02 -6.32
C PRO A 59 12.52 0.62 -4.94
N GLY A 60 13.21 -0.09 -4.04
CA GLY A 60 13.56 0.42 -2.72
C GLY A 60 14.35 1.71 -2.81
#